data_AF-A0A8J3IDQ3-F1
#
_entry.id   AF-A0A8J3IDQ3-F1
#
_cell.length_a   1.000
_cell.length_b   1.000
_cell.length_c   1.000
_cell.angle_alpha   90.00
_cell.angle_beta   90.00
_cell.angle_gamma   90.00
#
_symmetry.space_group_name_H-M   'P 1'
#
loop_
_entity.id
_entity.type
_entity.pdbx_description
1 polymer ?
#
loop_
_entity_poly.entity_id
_entity_poly.type
_entity_poly.pdbx_seq_one_letter_code
_entity_poly.pdbx_strand_id
1 'polypeptide(L)'
;MIYLPIDPETQRKRVQNRFAETPDQTWLMSEEELTKWRVFFHENEPDEAELNDTILEDAPPGYESWSTWAASRWPSFPNEYA
;
A
#
# COMPACT_ATOMS: atom_id res chain seq x y z
N MET A 1 7.23 -2.07 -9.31
CA MET A 1 7.11 -2.08 -7.83
C MET A 1 7.72 -3.39 -7.28
N ILE A 2 8.02 -3.58 -5.98
CA ILE A 2 8.46 -4.91 -5.46
C ILE A 2 7.54 -5.34 -4.32
N TYR A 3 6.78 -6.43 -4.51
CA TYR A 3 6.03 -7.08 -3.44
C TYR A 3 6.98 -7.94 -2.58
N LEU A 4 6.89 -7.79 -1.27
CA LEU A 4 7.67 -8.59 -0.31
C LEU A 4 6.70 -9.33 0.63
N PRO A 5 6.46 -10.64 0.41
CA PRO A 5 5.64 -11.41 1.33
C PRO A 5 6.35 -11.51 2.69
N ILE A 6 5.62 -11.21 3.76
CA ILE A 6 6.12 -11.31 5.13
C ILE A 6 5.23 -12.26 5.92
N ASP A 7 5.85 -13.31 6.44
CA ASP A 7 5.25 -14.26 7.37
C ASP A 7 4.64 -13.53 8.61
N PRO A 8 3.44 -13.93 9.08
CA PRO A 8 2.78 -13.30 10.23
C PRO A 8 3.64 -13.21 11.49
N GLU A 9 4.38 -14.26 11.84
CA GLU A 9 5.20 -14.26 13.06
C GLU A 9 6.38 -13.29 12.93
N THR A 10 6.97 -13.23 11.74
CA THR A 10 8.04 -12.29 11.39
C THR A 10 7.56 -10.85 11.46
N GLN A 11 6.37 -10.55 10.93
CA GLN A 11 5.77 -9.22 11.01
C GLN A 11 5.55 -8.81 12.47
N ARG A 12 4.95 -9.70 13.26
CA ARG A 12 4.67 -9.49 14.68
C ARG A 12 5.95 -9.18 15.48
N LYS A 13 7.01 -9.99 15.30
CA LYS A 13 8.32 -9.76 15.94
C LYS A 13 8.91 -8.40 15.56
N ARG A 14 8.87 -8.03 14.28
CA ARG A 14 9.41 -6.74 13.82
C ARG A 14 8.66 -5.55 14.41
N VAL A 15 7.33 -5.63 14.48
CA VAL A 15 6.50 -4.57 15.08
C VAL A 15 6.80 -4.44 16.57
N GLN A 16 6.85 -5.56 17.31
CA GLN A 16 7.17 -5.57 18.73
C GLN A 16 8.57 -5.01 19.02
N ASN A 17 9.58 -5.45 18.26
CA ASN A 17 10.96 -4.97 18.43
C ASN A 17 11.07 -3.47 18.17
N ARG A 18 10.47 -2.97 17.07
CA ARG A 18 10.49 -1.54 16.76
C ARG A 18 9.86 -0.69 17.87
N PHE A 19 8.77 -1.18 18.46
CA PHE A 19 8.15 -0.50 19.60
C PHE A 19 9.01 -0.54 20.87
N ALA A 20 9.70 -1.65 21.13
CA ALA A 20 10.60 -1.77 22.26
C ALA A 20 11.84 -0.86 22.14
N GLU A 21 12.39 -0.72 20.91
CA GLU A 21 13.62 0.05 20.65
C GLU A 21 13.37 1.55 20.50
N THR A 22 12.27 1.94 19.84
CA THR A 22 12.00 3.33 19.43
C THR A 22 10.53 3.73 19.60
N PRO A 23 9.96 3.64 20.82
CA PRO A 23 8.52 3.87 21.04
C PRO A 23 8.05 5.29 20.69
N ASP A 24 8.95 6.26 20.61
CA ASP A 24 8.67 7.64 20.19
C ASP A 24 8.60 7.82 18.66
N GLN A 25 9.05 6.83 17.89
CA GLN A 25 9.09 6.86 16.41
C GLN A 25 8.12 5.87 15.77
N THR A 26 7.36 5.14 16.57
CA THR A 26 6.36 4.17 16.10
C THR A 26 5.14 4.19 17.01
N TRP A 27 4.09 3.49 16.60
CA TRP A 27 2.91 3.25 17.42
C TRP A 27 2.89 1.82 17.93
N LEU A 28 2.25 1.64 19.10
CA LEU A 28 1.90 0.32 19.60
C LEU A 28 0.82 -0.28 18.68
N MET A 29 0.99 -1.55 18.33
CA MET A 29 -0.04 -2.33 17.66
C MET A 29 -0.20 -3.65 18.39
N SER A 30 -1.44 -4.01 18.70
CA SER A 30 -1.77 -5.31 19.30
C SER A 30 -1.73 -6.43 18.25
N GLU A 31 -1.65 -7.68 18.72
CA GLU A 31 -1.72 -8.85 17.84
C GLU A 31 -3.09 -8.95 17.13
N GLU A 32 -4.16 -8.53 17.81
CA GLU A 32 -5.51 -8.49 17.26
C GLU A 32 -5.62 -7.47 16.12
N GLU A 33 -5.03 -6.28 16.27
CA GLU A 33 -4.98 -5.26 15.23
C GLU A 33 -4.19 -5.76 14.01
N LEU A 34 -3.01 -6.35 14.23
CA LEU A 34 -2.19 -6.91 13.16
C LEU A 34 -2.94 -8.01 12.39
N THR A 35 -3.65 -8.89 13.10
CA THR A 35 -4.43 -9.97 12.48
C THR A 35 -5.59 -9.42 11.67
N LYS A 36 -6.33 -8.44 12.21
CA LYS A 36 -7.44 -7.78 11.51
C LYS A 36 -6.97 -7.14 10.20
N TRP A 37 -5.90 -6.36 10.24
CA TRP A 37 -5.40 -5.69 9.04
C TRP A 37 -4.83 -6.69 8.03
N ARG A 38 -4.20 -7.77 8.48
CA ARG A 38 -3.70 -8.81 7.58
C ARG A 38 -4.80 -9.42 6.71
N VAL A 39 -5.98 -9.70 7.25
CA VAL A 39 -7.09 -10.25 6.43
C VAL A 39 -7.43 -9.31 5.28
N PHE A 40 -7.55 -8.01 5.56
CA PHE A 40 -7.89 -7.01 4.56
C PHE A 40 -6.86 -6.90 3.43
N PHE A 41 -5.56 -7.06 3.75
CA PHE A 41 -4.49 -6.99 2.75
C PHE A 41 -4.17 -8.34 2.09
N HIS A 42 -4.36 -9.48 2.76
CA HIS A 42 -4.17 -10.81 2.16
C HIS A 42 -5.27 -11.17 1.16
N GLU A 43 -6.51 -10.69 1.35
CA GLU A 43 -7.54 -10.85 0.33
C GLU A 43 -7.20 -10.12 -0.99
N ASN A 44 -6.27 -9.18 -0.93
CA ASN A 44 -5.79 -8.37 -2.06
C ASN A 44 -4.27 -8.49 -2.22
N GLU A 45 -3.72 -9.72 -2.10
CA GLU A 45 -2.33 -9.94 -2.51
C GLU A 45 -2.17 -9.67 -4.01
N PRO A 46 -1.04 -9.05 -4.44
CA PRO A 46 -0.84 -8.76 -5.84
C PRO A 46 -0.91 -10.02 -6.70
N ASP A 47 -1.71 -9.98 -7.76
CA ASP A 47 -1.75 -11.06 -8.74
C ASP A 47 -0.55 -11.04 -9.69
N GLU A 48 -0.43 -12.04 -10.57
CA GLU A 48 0.69 -12.10 -11.51
C GLU A 48 0.73 -10.90 -12.47
N ALA A 49 -0.40 -10.29 -12.80
CA ALA A 49 -0.44 -9.16 -13.72
C ALA A 49 0.03 -7.87 -13.02
N GLU A 50 -0.41 -7.64 -11.78
CA GLU A 50 0.06 -6.55 -10.93
C GLU A 50 1.56 -6.68 -10.65
N LEU A 51 2.06 -7.90 -10.39
CA LEU A 51 3.49 -8.15 -10.15
C LEU A 51 4.36 -7.88 -11.37
N ASN A 52 3.81 -8.03 -12.58
CA ASN A 52 4.53 -7.79 -13.83
C ASN A 52 4.34 -6.36 -14.38
N ASP A 53 3.68 -5.47 -13.64
CA ASP A 53 3.34 -4.10 -14.06
C ASP A 53 2.61 -4.08 -15.42
N THR A 54 1.81 -5.11 -15.75
CA THR A 54 1.21 -5.30 -17.09
C THR A 54 -0.18 -4.70 -17.24
N ILE A 55 -0.83 -4.30 -16.15
CA ILE A 55 -2.19 -3.75 -16.18
C ILE A 55 -2.18 -2.38 -15.51
N LEU A 56 -2.37 -1.34 -16.32
CA LEU A 56 -2.94 -0.08 -15.87
C LEU A 56 -4.38 -0.05 -16.37
N GLU A 57 -5.33 0.06 -15.45
CA GLU A 57 -6.70 0.34 -15.83
C GLU A 57 -6.80 1.70 -16.52
N ASP A 58 -7.81 1.86 -17.37
CA ASP A 58 -8.11 3.14 -17.98
C ASP A 58 -8.34 4.21 -16.91
N ALA A 59 -8.03 5.46 -17.27
CA ALA A 59 -8.31 6.58 -16.38
C ALA A 59 -9.81 6.64 -16.03
N PRO A 60 -10.17 7.15 -14.84
CA PRO A 60 -11.56 7.25 -14.44
C PRO A 60 -12.42 8.01 -15.49
N PRO A 61 -13.69 7.62 -15.69
CA PRO A 61 -14.53 8.22 -16.72
C PRO A 61 -14.59 9.75 -16.61
N GLY A 62 -14.44 10.43 -17.76
CA GLY A 62 -14.42 11.89 -17.83
C GLY A 62 -13.03 12.52 -17.69
N TYR A 63 -11.98 11.71 -17.53
CA TYR A 63 -10.59 12.16 -17.55
C TYR A 63 -9.82 11.48 -18.69
N GLU A 64 -8.93 12.24 -19.33
CA GLU A 64 -8.09 11.75 -20.44
C GLU A 64 -6.98 10.80 -19.96
N SER A 65 -6.48 11.03 -18.75
CA SER A 65 -5.38 10.27 -18.15
C SER A 65 -5.50 10.23 -16.62
N TRP A 66 -4.78 9.30 -16.00
CA TRP A 66 -4.65 9.25 -14.53
C TRP A 66 -4.04 10.52 -13.95
N SER A 67 -3.10 11.15 -14.66
CA SER A 67 -2.50 12.43 -14.24
C SER A 67 -3.51 13.59 -14.29
N THR A 68 -4.37 13.62 -15.31
CA THR A 68 -5.45 14.62 -15.40
C THR A 68 -6.47 14.42 -14.27
N TRP A 69 -6.83 13.18 -13.97
CA TRP A 69 -7.68 12.86 -12.82
C TRP A 69 -7.03 13.28 -11.49
N ALA A 70 -5.75 12.98 -11.29
CA ALA A 70 -5.03 13.32 -10.07
C ALA A 70 -4.92 14.85 -9.88
N ALA A 71 -4.57 15.59 -10.93
CA ALA A 71 -4.47 17.06 -10.89
C ALA A 71 -5.81 17.74 -10.54
N SER A 72 -6.95 17.14 -10.92
CA SER A 72 -8.27 17.66 -10.55
C SER A 72 -8.55 17.61 -9.04
N ARG A 73 -7.97 16.64 -8.33
CA ARG A 73 -8.15 16.45 -6.87
C ARG A 73 -7.02 17.09 -6.07
N TRP A 74 -5.85 17.19 -6.66
CA TRP A 74 -4.66 17.79 -6.08
C TRP A 74 -4.06 18.79 -7.09
N PRO A 75 -4.45 20.07 -7.05
CA PRO A 75 -4.05 21.07 -8.05
C PRO A 75 -2.53 21.30 -8.20
N SER A 76 -1.73 20.88 -7.23
CA SER A 76 -0.27 20.90 -7.29
C SER A 76 0.35 19.67 -7.95
N PHE A 77 -0.45 18.67 -8.34
CA PHE A 77 0.05 17.44 -8.94
C PHE A 77 0.45 17.68 -10.41
N PRO A 78 1.64 17.24 -10.83
CA PRO A 78 2.11 17.47 -12.19
C PRO A 78 1.29 16.67 -13.21
N ASN A 79 0.79 17.35 -14.24
CA ASN A 79 0.10 16.71 -15.36
C ASN A 79 1.10 16.26 -16.43
N GLU A 80 2.00 15.35 -16.07
CA GLU A 80 3.17 14.98 -16.89
C GLU A 80 3.11 13.55 -17.45
N TYR A 81 2.08 12.78 -17.10
CA TYR A 81 1.92 11.39 -17.54
C TYR A 81 0.58 11.25 -18.27
N ALA A 82 0.53 11.72 -19.51
CA ALA A 82 -0.57 11.53 -20.45
C ALA A 82 -0.25 10.37 -21.39
#